data_AF-A0A4Q6I8Y5-F1
#
_entry.id   AF-A0A4Q6I8Y5-F1
#
_cell.length_a   1.000
_cell.length_b   1.000
_cell.length_c   1.000
_cell.angle_alpha   90.00
_cell.angle_beta   90.00
_cell.angle_gamma   90.00
#
_symmetry.space_group_name_H-M   'P 1'
#
loop_
_entity.id
_entity.type
_entity.pdbx_description
1 polymer ?
#
loop_
_entity_poly.entity_id
_entity_poly.type
_entity_poly.pdbx_seq_one_letter_code
_entity_poly.pdbx_strand_id
1 'polypeptide(L)'
;MDLRLLLLECGSPVLLPTGACIYSTELGMYYTPDVNMNTKLVLTPHNSNYDKFRKVYGVRFTRYTSVRSITLNQDMVFMFGNNQRSGDIAFLVIRMPQYLMYRVSLCGLVLGKNDLLTCGCISEIREMISYEDYTLMLFDKFKKHMTINLFTPNPRTQVLDFYSDDGRLFYIWHLNTVLHDVKIDKTTDREIYVMKFQ
;
A
#
# COMPACT_ATOMS: atom_id res chain seq x y z
N MET A 1 -1.36 2.55 -14.35
CA MET A 1 -0.32 2.69 -13.31
C MET A 1 0.84 1.79 -13.69
N ASP A 2 2.09 2.25 -13.55
CA ASP A 2 3.28 1.40 -13.74
C ASP A 2 4.41 1.87 -12.82
N LEU A 3 4.53 1.20 -11.68
CA LEU A 3 5.41 1.60 -10.58
C LEU A 3 6.33 0.46 -10.18
N ARG A 4 7.55 0.78 -9.76
CA ARG A 4 8.50 -0.15 -9.19
C ARG A 4 8.78 0.19 -7.74
N LEU A 5 8.74 -0.82 -6.87
CA LEU A 5 9.04 -0.67 -5.45
C LEU A 5 10.54 -0.83 -5.20
N LEU A 6 11.18 0.24 -4.70
CA LEU A 6 12.55 0.23 -4.21
C LEU A 6 12.57 0.55 -2.71
N LEU A 7 13.77 0.59 -2.12
CA LEU A 7 13.98 0.90 -0.70
C LEU A 7 15.00 2.02 -0.56
N LEU A 8 14.67 2.98 0.31
CA LEU A 8 15.60 4.00 0.77
C LEU A 8 16.50 3.44 1.88
N GLU A 9 17.71 3.99 2.04
CA GLU A 9 18.67 3.62 3.10
C GLU A 9 18.08 3.76 4.50
N CYS A 10 17.16 4.71 4.70
CA CYS A 10 16.41 4.86 5.94
C CYS A 10 15.36 3.75 6.19
N GLY A 11 15.23 2.79 5.27
CA GLY A 11 14.28 1.69 5.33
C GLY A 11 12.88 1.98 4.83
N SER A 12 12.64 3.21 4.37
CA SER A 12 11.33 3.60 3.85
C SER A 12 11.18 3.07 2.42
N PRO A 13 10.09 2.36 2.11
CA PRO A 13 9.82 1.96 0.74
C PRO A 13 9.50 3.17 -0.13
N VAL A 14 9.86 3.09 -1.40
CA VAL A 14 9.56 4.11 -2.38
C VAL A 14 9.02 3.47 -3.64
N LEU A 15 7.89 3.96 -4.11
CA LEU A 15 7.33 3.64 -5.42
C LEU A 15 7.83 4.68 -6.41
N LEU A 16 8.45 4.24 -7.50
CA LEU A 16 8.90 5.12 -8.57
C LEU A 16 8.26 4.70 -9.90
N PRO A 17 8.02 5.62 -10.84
CA PRO A 17 7.63 5.27 -12.20
C PRO A 17 8.63 4.26 -12.78
N THR A 18 8.14 3.14 -13.32
CA THR A 18 9.03 2.06 -13.79
C THR A 18 10.01 2.55 -14.85
N GLY A 19 9.59 3.49 -15.72
CA GLY A 19 10.44 4.08 -16.75
C GLY A 19 11.57 4.96 -16.22
N ALA A 20 11.51 5.39 -14.95
CA ALA A 20 12.57 6.13 -14.28
C ALA A 20 13.59 5.21 -13.58
N CYS A 21 13.38 3.88 -13.60
CA CYS A 21 14.21 2.89 -12.92
C CYS A 21 15.01 2.09 -13.93
N ILE A 22 16.34 2.05 -13.76
CA ILE A 22 17.26 1.28 -14.60
C ILE A 22 17.88 0.18 -13.74
N TYR A 23 17.88 -1.05 -14.23
CA TYR A 23 18.51 -2.18 -13.54
C TYR A 23 19.94 -2.36 -14.01
N SER A 24 20.91 -2.36 -13.10
CA SER A 24 22.28 -2.79 -13.37
C SER A 24 22.42 -4.26 -13.03
N THR A 25 22.70 -5.09 -14.04
CA THR A 25 23.00 -6.52 -13.85
C THR A 25 24.33 -6.73 -13.11
N GLU A 26 25.32 -5.85 -13.35
CA GLU A 26 26.63 -5.90 -12.69
C GLU A 26 26.52 -5.66 -11.19
N LEU A 27 25.69 -4.69 -10.78
CA LEU A 27 25.51 -4.33 -9.38
C LEU A 27 24.33 -5.06 -8.71
N GLY A 28 23.51 -5.76 -9.48
CA GLY A 28 22.32 -6.47 -8.99
C GLY A 28 21.24 -5.56 -8.40
N MET A 29 21.22 -4.27 -8.75
CA MET A 29 20.38 -3.24 -8.13
C MET A 29 19.74 -2.30 -9.15
N TYR A 30 18.72 -1.56 -8.68
CA TYR A 30 18.09 -0.50 -9.44
C TYR A 30 18.71 0.86 -9.09
N TYR A 31 18.83 1.72 -10.09
CA TYR A 31 19.16 3.12 -9.94
C TYR A 31 18.22 3.96 -10.82
N THR A 32 18.32 5.27 -10.69
CA THR A 32 17.53 6.26 -11.42
C THR A 32 18.46 7.27 -12.11
N PRO A 33 17.99 8.05 -13.08
CA PRO A 33 18.77 9.17 -13.62
C PRO A 33 19.05 10.28 -12.59
N ASP A 34 18.30 10.33 -11.48
CA ASP A 34 18.51 11.30 -10.41
C ASP A 34 19.58 10.79 -9.42
N VAL A 35 20.75 11.43 -9.45
CA VAL A 35 21.88 11.11 -8.57
C VAL A 35 21.51 11.26 -7.09
N ASN A 36 20.70 12.27 -6.73
CA ASN A 36 20.31 12.51 -5.34
C ASN A 36 19.37 11.41 -4.82
N MET A 37 18.58 10.81 -5.70
CA MET A 37 17.76 9.66 -5.35
C MET A 37 18.64 8.43 -5.15
N ASN A 38 19.62 8.20 -6.05
CA ASN A 38 20.53 7.06 -5.97
C ASN A 38 21.36 7.04 -4.69
N THR A 39 21.82 8.21 -4.21
CA THR A 39 22.54 8.31 -2.93
C THR A 39 21.71 7.91 -1.71
N LYS A 40 20.38 7.81 -1.86
CA LYS A 40 19.45 7.42 -0.80
C LYS A 40 18.90 6.03 -0.98
N LEU A 41 19.21 5.33 -2.08
CA LEU A 41 18.72 3.98 -2.33
C LEU A 41 19.60 2.94 -1.64
N VAL A 42 18.97 1.89 -1.11
CA VAL A 42 19.71 0.75 -0.55
C VAL A 42 20.45 0.03 -1.67
N LEU A 43 21.78 -0.08 -1.54
CA LEU A 43 22.64 -0.83 -2.45
C LEU A 43 22.26 -2.32 -2.51
N THR A 44 22.00 -2.94 -1.34
CA THR A 44 21.50 -4.32 -1.25
C THR A 44 20.57 -4.52 -0.04
N PRO A 45 19.33 -5.04 -0.22
CA PRO A 45 18.39 -5.27 0.88
C PRO A 45 18.73 -6.53 1.69
N HIS A 46 20.01 -6.79 1.95
CA HIS A 46 20.50 -7.93 2.73
C HIS A 46 20.53 -7.68 4.24
N ASN A 47 20.18 -6.47 4.69
CA ASN A 47 20.09 -6.13 6.11
C ASN A 47 18.75 -6.58 6.71
N SER A 48 18.81 -7.20 7.89
CA SER A 48 17.67 -7.78 8.63
C SER A 48 16.50 -6.81 8.89
N ASN A 49 16.79 -5.50 8.94
CA ASN A 49 15.78 -4.47 9.15
C ASN A 49 14.73 -4.37 8.02
N TYR A 50 14.96 -4.98 6.86
CA TYR A 50 14.10 -4.85 5.67
C TYR A 50 13.51 -6.17 5.18
N ASP A 51 13.56 -7.24 5.99
CA ASP A 51 13.14 -8.58 5.59
C ASP A 51 11.70 -8.64 5.04
N LYS A 52 10.79 -7.80 5.58
CA LYS A 52 9.41 -7.72 5.07
C LYS A 52 9.30 -7.26 3.62
N PHE A 53 10.24 -6.45 3.14
CA PHE A 53 10.24 -5.94 1.77
C PHE A 53 11.13 -6.72 0.83
N ARG A 54 12.00 -7.59 1.36
CA ARG A 54 12.94 -8.37 0.55
C ARG A 54 12.24 -9.15 -0.57
N LYS A 55 11.06 -9.68 -0.29
CA LYS A 55 10.24 -10.43 -1.27
C LYS A 55 9.55 -9.55 -2.31
N VAL A 56 9.35 -8.26 -2.03
CA VAL A 56 8.66 -7.33 -2.94
C VAL A 56 9.59 -6.27 -3.53
N TYR A 57 10.88 -6.29 -3.18
CA TYR A 57 11.89 -5.39 -3.71
C TYR A 57 12.05 -5.56 -5.23
N GLY A 58 12.00 -4.45 -5.95
CA GLY A 58 12.11 -4.40 -7.40
C GLY A 58 10.87 -4.90 -8.13
N VAL A 59 9.78 -5.26 -7.44
CA VAL A 59 8.52 -5.67 -8.10
C VAL A 59 7.97 -4.51 -8.92
N ARG A 60 7.50 -4.82 -10.13
CA ARG A 60 6.76 -3.91 -11.01
C ARG A 60 5.27 -4.12 -10.81
N PHE A 61 4.61 -3.11 -10.24
CA PHE A 61 3.17 -3.04 -10.03
C PHE A 61 2.50 -2.36 -11.22
N THR A 62 1.57 -3.05 -11.87
CA THR A 62 0.90 -2.58 -13.10
C THR A 62 -0.61 -2.52 -12.96
N ARG A 63 -1.18 -3.23 -12.00
CA ARG A 63 -2.61 -3.28 -11.72
C ARG A 63 -2.87 -2.80 -10.31
N TYR A 64 -4.02 -2.19 -10.09
CA TYR A 64 -4.43 -1.81 -8.74
C TYR A 64 -5.95 -1.87 -8.59
N THR A 65 -6.40 -1.93 -7.35
CA THR A 65 -7.77 -1.63 -6.97
C THR A 65 -7.73 -0.59 -5.84
N SER A 66 -8.86 0.06 -5.60
CA SER A 66 -8.97 1.03 -4.52
C SER A 66 -10.24 0.83 -3.73
N VAL A 67 -10.15 1.03 -2.43
CA VAL A 67 -11.28 1.04 -1.50
C VAL A 67 -11.43 2.47 -0.99
N ARG A 68 -12.60 3.04 -1.24
CA ARG A 68 -12.92 4.42 -0.90
C ARG A 68 -14.09 4.47 0.05
N SER A 69 -14.17 5.55 0.81
CA SER A 69 -15.31 5.83 1.67
C SER A 69 -15.44 7.32 1.88
N ILE A 70 -16.65 7.84 1.80
CA ILE A 70 -16.93 9.26 2.07
C ILE A 70 -16.56 9.68 3.50
N THR A 71 -16.53 8.71 4.43
CA THR A 71 -16.24 8.93 5.85
C THR A 71 -14.80 8.62 6.21
N LEU A 72 -14.01 8.02 5.30
CA LEU A 72 -12.58 7.82 5.49
C LEU A 72 -11.82 8.91 4.73
N ASN A 73 -10.92 9.61 5.41
CA ASN A 73 -10.13 10.69 4.82
C ASN A 73 -9.00 10.19 3.89
N GLN A 74 -8.90 8.87 3.68
CA GLN A 74 -7.83 8.21 2.94
C GLN A 74 -8.40 7.05 2.13
N ASP A 75 -7.88 6.88 0.91
CA ASP A 75 -8.11 5.70 0.09
C ASP A 75 -7.17 4.58 0.55
N MET A 76 -7.65 3.34 0.47
CA MET A 76 -6.79 2.17 0.55
C MET A 76 -6.56 1.65 -0.87
N VAL A 77 -5.29 1.56 -1.26
CA VAL A 77 -4.89 1.12 -2.59
C VAL A 77 -4.18 -0.21 -2.48
N PHE A 78 -4.64 -1.16 -3.28
CA PHE A 78 -4.07 -2.49 -3.41
C PHE A 78 -3.39 -2.56 -4.76
N MET A 79 -2.08 -2.68 -4.76
CA MET A 79 -1.28 -2.79 -5.97
C MET A 79 -0.87 -4.23 -6.19
N PHE A 80 -0.92 -4.68 -7.43
CA PHE A 80 -0.56 -6.01 -7.86
C PHE A 80 0.49 -5.96 -8.95
N GLY A 81 1.47 -6.86 -8.85
CA GLY A 81 2.60 -6.92 -9.76
C GLY A 81 3.23 -8.30 -9.76
N ASN A 82 4.03 -8.59 -10.79
CA ASN A 82 4.73 -9.86 -10.87
C ASN A 82 6.13 -9.70 -10.30
N ASN A 83 6.50 -10.57 -9.37
CA ASN A 83 7.88 -10.71 -8.95
C ASN A 83 8.64 -11.50 -10.03
N GLN A 84 9.46 -10.80 -10.82
CA GLN A 84 10.23 -11.42 -11.90
C GLN A 84 11.23 -12.47 -11.42
N ARG A 85 11.67 -12.42 -10.16
CA ARG A 85 12.64 -13.39 -9.61
C ARG A 85 11.97 -14.70 -9.20
N SER A 86 10.79 -14.65 -8.60
CA SER A 86 10.09 -15.86 -8.13
C SER A 86 8.96 -16.34 -9.04
N GLY A 87 8.47 -15.47 -9.93
CA GLY A 87 7.25 -15.71 -10.72
C GLY A 87 5.95 -15.48 -9.96
N ASP A 88 6.02 -15.22 -8.65
CA ASP A 88 4.84 -15.03 -7.80
C ASP A 88 4.15 -13.68 -8.07
N ILE A 89 2.85 -13.64 -7.83
CA ILE A 89 2.11 -12.37 -7.75
C ILE A 89 2.47 -11.72 -6.41
N ALA A 90 3.02 -10.53 -6.49
CA ALA A 90 3.29 -9.66 -5.37
C ALA A 90 2.16 -8.64 -5.19
N PHE A 91 1.87 -8.32 -3.93
CA PHE A 91 0.91 -7.29 -3.56
C PHE A 91 1.51 -6.28 -2.58
N LEU A 92 0.98 -5.07 -2.65
CA LEU A 92 1.28 -3.96 -1.77
C LEU A 92 -0.02 -3.25 -1.41
N VAL A 93 -0.30 -3.10 -0.12
CA VAL A 93 -1.49 -2.37 0.35
C VAL A 93 -1.04 -1.13 1.10
N ILE A 94 -1.48 0.03 0.60
CA ILE A 94 -1.12 1.33 1.17
C ILE A 94 -2.37 2.19 1.43
N ARG A 95 -2.28 3.04 2.44
CA ARG A 95 -3.16 4.18 2.65
C ARG A 95 -2.58 5.37 1.92
N MET A 96 -3.44 6.16 1.29
CA MET A 96 -3.04 7.44 0.72
C MET A 96 -4.18 8.44 0.77
N PRO A 97 -3.88 9.75 0.72
CA PRO A 97 -4.92 10.75 0.51
C PRO A 97 -5.73 10.45 -0.75
N GLN A 98 -7.02 10.77 -0.70
CA GLN A 98 -7.95 10.45 -1.77
C GLN A 98 -7.50 11.02 -3.12
N TYR A 99 -7.74 10.27 -4.19
CA TYR A 99 -7.51 10.69 -5.59
C TYR A 99 -6.05 10.97 -5.99
N LEU A 100 -5.05 10.57 -5.19
CA LEU A 100 -3.64 10.80 -5.51
C LEU A 100 -3.00 9.76 -6.44
N MET A 101 -3.68 8.67 -6.77
CA MET A 101 -3.10 7.58 -7.56
C MET A 101 -2.55 8.00 -8.93
N TYR A 102 -3.21 8.96 -9.59
CA TYR A 102 -2.72 9.52 -10.84
C TYR A 102 -1.36 10.23 -10.66
N ARG A 103 -1.25 11.08 -9.63
CA ARG A 103 0.01 11.77 -9.30
C ARG A 103 1.11 10.79 -8.89
N VAL A 104 0.78 9.80 -8.07
CA VAL A 104 1.72 8.74 -7.65
C VAL A 104 2.26 8.00 -8.87
N SER A 105 1.42 7.71 -9.87
CA SER A 105 1.83 7.05 -11.11
C SER A 105 2.83 7.88 -11.94
N LEU A 106 2.83 9.21 -11.81
CA LEU A 106 3.71 10.11 -12.56
C LEU A 106 4.98 10.48 -11.80
N CYS A 107 4.86 10.76 -10.50
CA CYS A 107 5.94 11.31 -9.69
C CYS A 107 6.58 10.30 -8.74
N GLY A 108 5.96 9.13 -8.55
CA GLY A 108 6.31 8.23 -7.47
C GLY A 108 5.77 8.67 -6.11
N LEU A 109 6.10 7.90 -5.08
CA LEU A 109 5.67 8.10 -3.70
C LEU A 109 6.66 7.46 -2.73
N VAL A 110 7.19 8.25 -1.80
CA VAL A 110 7.90 7.71 -0.62
C VAL A 110 6.84 7.33 0.41
N LEU A 111 6.86 6.09 0.86
CA LEU A 111 5.90 5.55 1.82
C LEU A 111 6.43 5.72 3.24
N GLY A 112 5.69 6.47 4.05
CA GLY A 112 5.93 6.58 5.48
C GLY A 112 5.50 5.32 6.24
N LYS A 113 5.88 5.25 7.53
CA LYS A 113 5.54 4.12 8.41
C LYS A 113 4.03 3.89 8.55
N ASN A 114 3.22 4.93 8.41
CA ASN A 114 1.77 4.87 8.57
C ASN A 114 1.01 4.65 7.25
N ASP A 115 1.70 4.79 6.11
CA ASP A 115 1.10 4.67 4.78
C ASP A 115 1.06 3.20 4.35
N LEU A 116 2.07 2.41 4.74
CA LEU A 116 2.08 0.99 4.44
C LEU A 116 1.22 0.17 5.42
N LEU A 117 0.24 -0.56 4.88
CA LEU A 117 -0.55 -1.51 5.65
C LEU A 117 0.06 -2.90 5.64
N THR A 118 0.34 -3.43 4.45
CA THR A 118 0.93 -4.77 4.31
C THR A 118 1.51 -4.97 2.92
N CYS A 119 2.38 -5.97 2.77
CA CYS A 119 2.93 -6.40 1.49
C CYS A 119 3.28 -7.89 1.53
N GLY A 120 3.34 -8.53 0.38
CA GLY A 120 3.72 -9.94 0.31
C GLY A 120 3.75 -10.49 -1.11
N CYS A 121 4.03 -11.78 -1.20
CA CYS A 121 3.92 -12.57 -2.42
C CYS A 121 2.97 -13.73 -2.19
N ILE A 122 2.38 -14.22 -3.27
CA ILE A 122 1.42 -15.31 -3.26
C ILE A 122 1.97 -16.43 -4.14
N SER A 123 2.33 -17.53 -3.51
CA SER A 123 2.87 -18.72 -4.19
C SER A 123 1.80 -19.74 -4.58
N GLU A 124 0.60 -19.63 -3.99
CA GLU A 124 -0.42 -20.71 -4.02
C GLU A 124 -1.56 -20.49 -5.02
N ILE A 125 -1.72 -19.26 -5.56
CA ILE A 125 -2.77 -18.97 -6.53
C ILE A 125 -2.26 -19.34 -7.93
N ARG A 126 -2.39 -20.63 -8.28
CA ARG A 126 -2.15 -21.15 -9.64
C ARG A 126 -3.38 -21.06 -10.55
N GLU A 127 -4.57 -20.83 -9.98
CA GLU A 127 -5.82 -20.60 -10.72
C GLU A 127 -6.10 -19.10 -10.81
N MET A 128 -6.56 -18.62 -11.97
CA MET A 128 -6.81 -17.20 -12.27
C MET A 128 -7.90 -16.59 -11.37
N ILE A 129 -7.57 -16.25 -10.11
CA ILE A 129 -8.37 -15.33 -9.31
C ILE A 129 -8.22 -13.92 -9.89
N SER A 130 -9.34 -13.20 -10.01
CA SER A 130 -9.33 -11.81 -10.45
C SER A 130 -8.67 -10.91 -9.39
N TYR A 131 -8.13 -9.76 -9.80
CA TYR A 131 -7.59 -8.80 -8.82
C TYR A 131 -8.70 -8.26 -7.90
N GLU A 132 -9.93 -8.18 -8.40
CA GLU A 132 -11.12 -7.82 -7.62
C GLU A 132 -11.38 -8.81 -6.48
N ASP A 133 -11.49 -10.10 -6.77
CA ASP A 133 -11.72 -11.14 -5.76
C ASP A 133 -10.57 -11.19 -4.75
N TYR A 134 -9.34 -11.02 -5.24
CA TYR A 134 -8.18 -11.01 -4.38
C TYR A 134 -8.13 -9.79 -3.46
N THR A 135 -8.60 -8.64 -3.95
CA THR A 135 -8.77 -7.43 -3.13
C THR A 135 -9.72 -7.69 -1.97
N LEU A 136 -10.86 -8.33 -2.24
CA LEU A 136 -11.84 -8.68 -1.20
C LEU A 136 -11.24 -9.65 -0.17
N MET A 137 -10.53 -10.68 -0.62
CA MET A 137 -9.84 -11.63 0.26
C MET A 137 -8.78 -10.95 1.14
N LEU A 138 -7.92 -10.12 0.54
CA LEU A 138 -6.93 -9.37 1.29
C LEU A 138 -7.62 -8.46 2.30
N PHE A 139 -8.56 -7.63 1.86
CA PHE A 139 -9.28 -6.70 2.73
C PHE A 139 -9.90 -7.43 3.93
N ASP A 140 -10.59 -8.56 3.71
CA ASP A 140 -11.19 -9.36 4.78
C ASP A 140 -10.15 -9.83 5.81
N LYS A 141 -8.97 -10.27 5.35
CA LYS A 141 -7.89 -10.74 6.22
C LYS A 141 -7.32 -9.65 7.12
N PHE A 142 -7.18 -8.40 6.65
CA PHE A 142 -6.51 -7.36 7.43
C PHE A 142 -7.40 -6.23 7.96
N LYS A 143 -8.68 -6.15 7.58
CA LYS A 143 -9.60 -5.11 8.08
C LYS A 143 -9.65 -5.00 9.61
N LYS A 144 -9.54 -6.13 10.33
CA LYS A 144 -9.53 -6.19 11.80
C LYS A 144 -8.29 -5.54 12.44
N HIS A 145 -7.20 -5.40 11.68
CA HIS A 145 -5.96 -4.77 12.13
C HIS A 145 -5.92 -3.27 11.77
N MET A 146 -6.85 -2.79 10.94
CA MET A 146 -6.92 -1.39 10.60
C MET A 146 -7.45 -0.56 11.77
N THR A 147 -6.78 0.56 12.01
CA THR A 147 -7.25 1.62 12.90
C THR A 147 -7.78 2.80 12.10
N ILE A 148 -8.89 3.37 12.57
CA ILE A 148 -9.51 4.59 12.03
C ILE A 148 -9.55 5.60 13.16
N ASN A 149 -8.88 6.73 12.98
CA ASN A 149 -8.85 7.80 13.97
C ASN A 149 -10.00 8.77 13.70
N LEU A 150 -10.90 8.93 14.67
CA LEU A 150 -12.04 9.85 14.61
C LEU A 150 -12.00 10.82 15.80
N PHE A 151 -12.71 11.95 15.65
CA PHE A 151 -12.91 12.93 16.73
C PHE A 151 -14.27 12.77 17.41
N THR A 152 -14.93 11.63 17.22
CA THR A 152 -16.20 11.30 17.88
C THR A 152 -16.18 9.86 18.39
N PRO A 153 -16.74 9.56 19.57
CA PRO A 153 -16.71 8.23 20.18
C PRO A 153 -17.65 7.22 19.52
N ASN A 154 -18.64 7.70 18.76
CA ASN A 154 -19.77 6.87 18.35
C ASN A 154 -19.38 5.89 17.24
N PRO A 155 -19.70 4.59 17.40
CA PRO A 155 -19.74 3.61 16.32
C PRO A 155 -20.49 4.12 15.10
N ARG A 156 -19.99 3.82 13.91
CA ARG A 156 -20.66 4.16 12.64
C ARG A 156 -20.53 3.02 11.65
N THR A 157 -21.58 2.85 10.85
CA THR A 157 -21.50 2.06 9.63
C THR A 157 -20.71 2.85 8.58
N GLN A 158 -19.65 2.23 8.08
CA GLN A 158 -18.82 2.71 7.00
C GLN A 158 -19.29 2.03 5.72
N VAL A 159 -19.54 2.83 4.68
CA VAL A 159 -19.78 2.33 3.33
C VAL A 159 -18.44 2.36 2.61
N LEU A 160 -17.98 1.20 2.15
CA LEU A 160 -16.71 1.02 1.47
C LEU A 160 -16.97 0.62 0.03
N ASP A 161 -16.58 1.49 -0.90
CA ASP A 161 -16.75 1.31 -2.33
C ASP A 161 -15.44 0.81 -2.94
N PHE A 162 -15.51 -0.33 -3.64
CA PHE A 162 -14.36 -0.99 -4.24
C PHE A 162 -14.33 -0.76 -5.75
N TYR A 163 -13.25 -0.16 -6.22
CA TYR A 163 -13.05 0.22 -7.62
C TYR A 163 -11.87 -0.53 -8.23
N SER A 164 -12.03 -1.01 -9.45
CA SER A 164 -10.95 -1.52 -10.29
C SER A 164 -10.09 -0.39 -10.85
N ASP A 165 -8.98 -0.73 -11.50
CA ASP A 165 -8.02 0.25 -12.04
C ASP A 165 -8.56 1.11 -13.19
N ASP A 166 -9.58 0.62 -13.88
CA ASP A 166 -10.35 1.35 -14.91
C ASP A 166 -11.45 2.26 -14.31
N GLY A 167 -11.62 2.26 -12.99
CA GLY A 167 -12.60 3.08 -12.27
C GLY A 167 -13.99 2.46 -12.16
N ARG A 168 -14.20 1.21 -12.58
CA ARG A 168 -15.47 0.50 -12.39
C ARG A 168 -15.66 0.10 -10.92
N LEU A 169 -16.84 0.42 -10.37
CA LEU A 169 -17.27 -0.08 -9.07
C LEU A 169 -17.61 -1.57 -9.20
N PHE A 170 -16.95 -2.42 -8.42
CA PHE A 170 -17.17 -3.88 -8.46
C PHE A 170 -17.73 -4.46 -7.16
N TYR A 171 -17.62 -3.75 -6.04
CA TYR A 171 -18.17 -4.21 -4.76
C TYR A 171 -18.48 -3.04 -3.82
N ILE A 172 -19.47 -3.23 -2.95
CA ILE A 172 -19.80 -2.31 -1.86
C ILE A 172 -19.87 -3.11 -0.57
N TRP A 173 -19.12 -2.69 0.45
CA TRP A 173 -19.14 -3.32 1.76
C TRP A 173 -19.64 -2.35 2.83
N HIS A 174 -20.64 -2.79 3.59
CA HIS A 174 -21.10 -2.10 4.79
C HIS A 174 -20.45 -2.74 6.01
N LEU A 175 -19.64 -1.97 6.74
CA LEU A 175 -18.96 -2.45 7.95
C LEU A 175 -19.19 -1.52 9.11
N ASN A 176 -19.51 -2.10 10.26
CA ASN A 176 -19.60 -1.32 11.49
C ASN A 176 -18.20 -1.12 12.07
N THR A 177 -18.03 0.03 12.70
CA THR A 177 -16.83 0.34 13.46
C THR A 177 -17.16 0.39 14.93
N VAL A 178 -16.29 -0.15 15.77
CA VAL A 178 -16.41 -0.10 17.23
C VAL A 178 -15.23 0.66 17.82
N LEU A 179 -15.48 1.34 18.94
CA LEU A 179 -14.44 2.02 19.68
C LEU A 179 -13.50 0.97 20.28
N HIS A 180 -12.20 1.14 20.02
CA HIS A 180 -11.17 0.24 20.53
C HIS A 180 -10.27 0.92 21.56
N ASP A 181 -9.95 2.20 21.36
CA ASP A 181 -9.02 2.94 22.23
C ASP A 181 -9.30 4.45 22.15
N VAL A 182 -8.86 5.21 23.15
CA VAL A 182 -8.95 6.68 23.20
C VAL A 182 -7.58 7.24 23.50
N LYS A 183 -7.12 8.14 22.64
CA LYS A 183 -5.80 8.78 22.74
C LYS A 183 -5.97 10.28 22.88
N ILE A 184 -5.01 10.94 23.52
CA ILE A 184 -4.95 12.40 23.56
C ILE A 184 -3.85 12.85 22.59
N ASP A 185 -4.22 13.66 21.62
CA ASP A 185 -3.26 14.37 20.78
C ASP A 185 -2.58 15.44 21.63
N LYS A 186 -1.33 15.19 22.03
CA LYS A 186 -0.56 16.11 22.88
C LYS A 186 -0.32 17.49 22.25
N THR A 187 -0.47 17.61 20.93
CA THR A 187 -0.27 18.88 20.21
C THR A 187 -1.53 19.72 20.18
N THR A 188 -2.71 19.10 20.13
CA THR A 188 -4.00 19.80 20.01
C THR A 188 -4.86 19.72 21.28
N ASP A 189 -4.43 18.91 22.26
CA ASP A 189 -5.15 18.53 23.47
C ASP A 189 -6.55 17.94 23.19
N ARG A 190 -6.70 17.31 22.02
CA ARG A 190 -7.97 16.70 21.59
C ARG A 190 -7.95 15.20 21.76
N GLU A 191 -9.11 14.67 22.13
CA GLU A 191 -9.35 13.24 22.13
C GLU A 191 -9.44 12.70 20.69
N ILE A 192 -8.67 11.66 20.43
CA ILE A 192 -8.70 10.84 19.23
C ILE A 192 -9.27 9.48 19.62
N TYR A 193 -10.45 9.18 19.09
CA TYR A 193 -11.12 7.90 19.23
C TYR A 193 -10.62 6.96 18.15
N VAL A 194 -9.95 5.89 18.56
CA VAL A 194 -9.40 4.88 17.66
C VAL A 194 -10.45 3.79 17.47
N MET A 195 -11.02 3.74 16.28
CA MET A 195 -12.04 2.78 15.90
C MET A 195 -11.43 1.61 15.10
N LYS A 196 -12.08 0.45 15.16
CA LYS A 196 -11.76 -0.72 14.33
C LYS A 196 -13.00 -1.29 13.67
N PHE A 197 -12.83 -1.93 12.52
CA PHE A 197 -13.92 -2.69 11.87
C PHE A 197 -14.28 -3.93 12.70
N GLN A 198 -15.59 -4.20 12.82
CA GLN A 198 -16.15 -5.40 13.42
C GLN A 198 -16.56 -6.41 12.35
#